data_AF-A0A3D3DMU5-F1
#
_entry.id   AF-A0A3D3DMU5-F1
#
_cell.length_a   1.000
_cell.length_b   1.000
_cell.length_c   1.000
_cell.angle_alpha   90.00
_cell.angle_beta   90.00
_cell.angle_gamma   90.00
#
_symmetry.space_group_name_H-M   'P 1'
#
loop_
_entity.id
_entity.type
_entity.pdbx_description
1 polymer ?
#
loop_
_entity_poly.entity_id
_entity_poly.type
_entity_poly.pdbx_seq_one_letter_code
_entity_poly.pdbx_strand_id
1 'polypeptide(L)'
;IAYHLIQLAGAGTVLLLERDHTYTHAATPLANGGIRRLFSLPENIQMADFGLSFYQRFSKDMRVEGHSADIGFRRQGYLFLSDNGGAAQMEENFRMQESMGVPVTLLNPTELSRRFPSVKTTGVDLAVLSDQDGWIDPHAALMGFRRKAIASGVTYQEAEEIRLEK
;
A
#
# COMPACT_ATOMS: atom_id res chain seq x y z
N ILE A 1 4.57 -5.23 10.68
CA ILE A 1 5.39 -4.89 11.88
C ILE A 1 6.18 -6.10 12.37
N ALA A 2 5.53 -7.15 12.92
CA ALA A 2 6.22 -8.31 13.51
C ALA A 2 7.31 -8.92 12.61
N TYR A 3 7.03 -9.07 11.30
CA TYR A 3 8.02 -9.51 10.32
C TYR A 3 9.27 -8.63 10.27
N HIS A 4 9.15 -7.30 10.30
CA HIS A 4 10.33 -6.42 10.26
C HIS A 4 11.08 -6.42 11.59
N LEU A 5 10.35 -6.44 12.72
CA LEU A 5 10.96 -6.45 14.05
C LEU A 5 11.84 -7.68 14.25
N ILE A 6 11.36 -8.89 13.94
CA ILE A 6 12.11 -10.13 14.17
C ILE A 6 13.40 -10.22 13.34
N GLN A 7 13.55 -9.41 12.28
CA GLN A 7 14.78 -9.36 11.48
C GLN A 7 15.84 -8.44 12.08
N LEU A 8 15.49 -7.61 13.05
CA LEU A 8 16.44 -6.69 13.68
C LEU A 8 17.37 -7.45 14.62
N ALA A 9 18.66 -7.10 14.58
CA ALA A 9 19.61 -7.58 15.57
C ALA A 9 19.15 -7.15 16.98
N GLY A 10 18.98 -8.12 17.88
CA GLY A 10 18.55 -7.86 19.26
C GLY A 10 17.04 -7.72 19.47
N ALA A 11 16.19 -8.09 18.50
CA ALA A 11 14.72 -8.02 18.63
C ALA A 11 14.13 -8.83 19.80
N GLY A 12 14.86 -9.80 20.34
CA GLY A 12 14.39 -10.68 21.39
C GLY A 12 13.26 -11.60 20.90
N THR A 13 12.27 -11.84 21.77
CA THR A 13 11.09 -12.64 21.43
C THR A 13 9.96 -11.72 20.98
N VAL A 14 9.34 -12.03 19.84
CA VAL A 14 8.19 -11.28 19.31
C VAL A 14 6.94 -12.14 19.43
N LEU A 15 5.93 -11.64 20.15
CA LEU A 15 4.59 -12.22 20.26
C LEU A 15 3.60 -11.38 19.44
N LEU A 16 2.93 -12.01 18.48
CA LEU A 16 1.85 -11.42 17.69
C LEU A 16 0.51 -11.97 18.20
N LEU A 17 -0.32 -11.07 18.73
CA LEU A 17 -1.64 -11.37 19.26
C LEU A 17 -2.72 -10.91 18.28
N GLU A 18 -3.63 -11.81 17.94
CA GLU A 18 -4.76 -11.56 17.04
C GLU A 18 -6.01 -12.21 17.63
N ARG A 19 -7.13 -11.50 17.65
CA ARG A 19 -8.39 -12.02 18.20
C ARG A 19 -9.07 -12.99 17.25
N ASP A 20 -8.97 -12.78 15.94
CA ASP A 20 -9.60 -13.62 14.92
C ASP A 20 -8.57 -14.08 13.87
N HIS A 21 -8.19 -15.35 13.92
CA HIS A 21 -7.21 -15.94 13.00
C HIS A 21 -7.71 -16.09 11.57
N THR A 22 -9.01 -15.98 11.36
CA THR A 22 -9.63 -15.98 10.04
C THR A 22 -9.63 -14.60 9.39
N TYR A 23 -9.44 -13.54 10.20
CA TYR A 23 -9.50 -12.14 9.78
C TYR A 23 -10.82 -11.73 9.12
N THR A 24 -11.92 -12.42 9.44
CA THR A 24 -13.23 -12.24 8.78
C THR A 24 -13.73 -10.80 8.89
N HIS A 25 -13.43 -10.13 10.01
CA HIS A 25 -13.84 -8.74 10.26
C HIS A 25 -12.69 -7.73 10.21
N ALA A 26 -11.49 -8.15 9.78
CA ALA A 26 -10.35 -7.26 9.70
C ALA A 26 -10.48 -6.27 8.53
N ALA A 27 -9.97 -5.06 8.70
CA ALA A 27 -10.00 -4.05 7.63
C ALA A 27 -9.13 -4.42 6.41
N THR A 28 -8.04 -5.16 6.62
CA THR A 28 -7.09 -5.48 5.55
C THR A 28 -7.69 -6.36 4.45
N PRO A 29 -8.33 -7.51 4.74
CA PRO A 29 -8.99 -8.31 3.69
C PRO A 29 -10.13 -7.59 2.97
N LEU A 30 -10.75 -6.60 3.61
CA LEU A 30 -11.85 -5.81 3.07
C LEU A 30 -11.38 -4.58 2.24
N ALA A 31 -10.08 -4.31 2.20
CA ALA A 31 -9.54 -3.16 1.50
C ALA A 31 -9.41 -3.41 -0.02
N ASN A 32 -9.34 -2.34 -0.80
CA ASN A 32 -9.10 -2.42 -2.26
C ASN A 32 -7.65 -2.76 -2.63
N GLY A 33 -6.72 -2.75 -1.68
CA GLY A 33 -5.32 -3.14 -1.90
C GLY A 33 -4.47 -2.13 -2.69
N GLY A 34 -4.90 -0.88 -2.82
CA GLY A 34 -4.16 0.16 -3.54
C GLY A 34 -2.86 0.57 -2.87
N ILE A 35 -1.78 0.68 -3.65
CA ILE A 35 -0.46 1.18 -3.27
C ILE A 35 -0.18 2.41 -4.12
N ARG A 36 -0.26 3.59 -3.52
CA ARG A 36 -0.18 4.86 -4.25
C ARG A 36 0.78 5.84 -3.59
N ARG A 37 1.45 6.66 -4.39
CA ARG A 37 2.34 7.75 -3.93
C ARG A 37 1.71 9.14 -4.07
N LEU A 38 0.48 9.22 -4.59
CA LEU A 38 -0.28 10.48 -4.75
C LEU A 38 -0.75 11.09 -3.40
N PHE A 39 0.17 11.33 -2.47
CA PHE A 39 -0.10 11.95 -1.16
C PHE A 39 0.31 13.43 -1.13
N SER A 40 -0.14 14.13 -0.09
CA SER A 40 0.14 15.56 0.14
C SER A 40 1.28 15.82 1.12
N LEU A 41 1.66 14.82 1.93
CA LEU A 41 2.73 14.93 2.92
C LEU A 41 3.98 14.13 2.48
N PRO A 42 5.19 14.70 2.60
CA PRO A 42 6.43 14.03 2.20
C PRO A 42 6.64 12.65 2.84
N GLU A 43 6.32 12.51 4.13
CA GLU A 43 6.52 11.28 4.89
C GLU A 43 5.63 10.16 4.35
N ASN A 44 4.40 10.49 3.95
CA ASN A 44 3.48 9.53 3.33
C ASN A 44 3.97 9.09 1.95
N ILE A 45 4.57 10.00 1.17
CA ILE A 45 5.16 9.69 -0.13
C ILE A 45 6.33 8.72 0.05
N GLN A 46 7.23 8.98 1.02
CA GLN A 46 8.37 8.11 1.33
C GLN A 46 7.94 6.72 1.81
N MET A 47 6.97 6.65 2.74
CA MET A 47 6.42 5.38 3.21
C MET A 47 5.78 4.58 2.07
N ALA A 48 5.05 5.26 1.18
CA ALA A 48 4.43 4.63 0.02
C ALA A 48 5.47 4.14 -1.00
N ASP A 49 6.56 4.87 -1.23
CA ASP A 49 7.62 4.45 -2.14
C ASP A 49 8.39 3.23 -1.63
N PHE A 50 8.69 3.20 -0.32
CA PHE A 50 9.17 1.99 0.34
C PHE A 50 8.19 0.83 0.17
N GLY A 51 6.90 1.07 0.45
CA GLY A 51 5.84 0.08 0.34
C GLY A 51 5.74 -0.51 -1.07
N LEU A 52 5.73 0.34 -2.10
CA LEU A 52 5.66 -0.08 -3.50
C LEU A 52 6.87 -0.95 -3.88
N SER A 53 8.07 -0.51 -3.50
CA SER A 53 9.31 -1.26 -3.74
C SER A 53 9.31 -2.61 -3.02
N PHE A 54 8.81 -2.65 -1.78
CA PHE A 54 8.67 -3.87 -1.00
C PHE A 54 7.65 -4.84 -1.63
N TYR A 55 6.45 -4.33 -1.97
CA TYR A 55 5.39 -5.16 -2.54
C TYR A 55 5.74 -5.74 -3.92
N GLN A 56 6.55 -5.04 -4.71
CA GLN A 56 7.09 -5.56 -5.96
C GLN A 56 7.95 -6.83 -5.75
N ARG A 57 8.65 -6.95 -4.62
CA ARG A 57 9.49 -8.11 -4.28
C ARG A 57 8.80 -9.09 -3.34
N PHE A 58 7.58 -8.80 -2.90
CA PHE A 58 6.89 -9.53 -1.83
C PHE A 58 6.86 -11.04 -2.06
N SER A 59 6.50 -11.48 -3.27
CA SER A 59 6.43 -12.91 -3.56
C SER A 59 7.76 -13.64 -3.42
N LYS A 60 8.88 -12.95 -3.59
CA LYS A 60 10.22 -13.49 -3.37
C LYS A 60 10.57 -13.45 -1.88
N ASP A 61 10.43 -12.28 -1.27
CA ASP A 61 10.93 -12.01 0.08
C ASP A 61 10.11 -12.75 1.16
N MET A 62 8.81 -12.92 0.92
CA MET A 62 7.83 -13.48 1.87
C MET A 62 7.53 -14.96 1.65
N ARG A 63 8.16 -15.59 0.64
CA ARG A 63 8.02 -17.03 0.40
C ARG A 63 8.52 -17.83 1.60
N VAL A 64 7.80 -18.90 1.91
CA VAL A 64 8.19 -19.95 2.86
C VAL A 64 8.04 -21.31 2.18
N GLU A 65 8.67 -22.35 2.71
CA GLU A 65 8.58 -23.69 2.13
C GLU A 65 7.10 -24.14 2.03
N GLY A 66 6.72 -24.70 0.88
CA GLY A 66 5.35 -25.15 0.62
C GLY A 66 4.30 -24.06 0.37
N HIS A 67 4.64 -22.77 0.49
CA HIS A 67 3.68 -21.67 0.29
C HIS A 67 4.24 -20.53 -0.56
N SER A 68 3.59 -20.26 -1.70
CA SER A 68 3.82 -19.03 -2.45
C SER A 68 3.33 -17.81 -1.66
N ALA A 69 4.00 -16.68 -1.84
CA ALA A 69 3.57 -15.37 -1.37
C ALA A 69 3.13 -14.48 -2.54
N ASP A 70 2.49 -15.06 -3.55
CA ASP A 70 1.91 -14.28 -4.64
C ASP A 70 0.73 -13.46 -4.11
N ILE A 71 0.79 -12.16 -4.31
CA ILE A 71 -0.20 -11.17 -3.88
C ILE A 71 -0.87 -10.52 -5.09
N GLY A 72 -0.64 -11.04 -6.30
CA GLY A 72 -1.24 -10.51 -7.52
C GLY A 72 -0.84 -9.05 -7.78
N PHE A 73 0.38 -8.63 -7.46
CA PHE A 73 0.84 -7.25 -7.64
C PHE A 73 0.65 -6.80 -9.08
N ARG A 74 -0.16 -5.76 -9.28
CA ARG A 74 -0.41 -5.13 -10.59
C ARG A 74 0.07 -3.70 -10.57
N ARG A 75 1.08 -3.41 -11.39
CA ARG A 75 1.53 -2.04 -11.66
C ARG A 75 0.68 -1.43 -12.78
N GLN A 76 -0.50 -0.95 -12.41
CA GLN A 76 -1.49 -0.40 -13.34
C GLN A 76 -1.89 1.05 -13.01
N GLY A 77 -1.10 1.69 -12.15
CA GLY A 77 -1.17 3.10 -11.85
C GLY A 77 -2.29 3.52 -10.91
N TYR A 78 -2.29 4.81 -10.59
CA TYR A 78 -3.33 5.49 -9.81
C TYR A 78 -3.61 6.86 -10.43
N LEU A 79 -4.89 7.20 -10.57
CA LEU A 79 -5.34 8.44 -11.20
C LEU A 79 -6.25 9.19 -10.22
N PHE A 80 -5.93 10.44 -9.93
CA PHE A 80 -6.80 11.38 -9.23
C PHE A 80 -7.28 12.48 -10.16
N LEU A 81 -8.55 12.84 -10.02
CA LEU A 81 -9.21 13.91 -10.75
C LEU A 81 -9.59 14.99 -9.73
N SER A 82 -9.34 16.25 -10.04
CA SER A 82 -9.89 17.35 -9.27
C SER A 82 -11.12 17.93 -9.96
N ASP A 83 -12.16 18.18 -9.18
CA ASP A 83 -13.31 19.00 -9.56
C ASP A 83 -13.39 20.25 -8.67
N ASN A 84 -14.08 21.28 -9.19
CA ASN A 84 -14.65 22.43 -8.47
C ASN A 84 -13.89 22.86 -7.19
N GLY A 85 -12.69 23.42 -7.37
CA GLY A 85 -11.94 24.12 -6.31
C GLY A 85 -10.77 23.35 -5.69
N GLY A 86 -10.63 22.05 -5.99
CA GLY A 86 -9.49 21.24 -5.54
C GLY A 86 -8.21 21.36 -6.39
N ALA A 87 -8.29 22.04 -7.55
CA ALA A 87 -7.23 22.04 -8.56
C ALA A 87 -5.90 22.61 -8.06
N ALA A 88 -5.91 23.78 -7.42
CA ALA A 88 -4.69 24.43 -6.92
C ALA A 88 -3.95 23.55 -5.89
N GLN A 89 -4.69 22.95 -4.94
CA GLN A 89 -4.11 22.04 -3.96
C GLN A 89 -3.57 20.76 -4.61
N MET A 90 -4.27 20.23 -5.61
CA MET A 90 -3.81 19.04 -6.34
C MET A 90 -2.55 19.33 -7.16
N GLU A 91 -2.40 20.54 -7.70
CA GLU A 91 -1.19 20.98 -8.40
C GLU A 91 0.00 21.17 -7.45
N GLU A 92 -0.23 21.72 -6.25
CA GLU A 92 0.78 21.76 -5.19
C GLU A 92 1.24 20.35 -4.78
N ASN A 93 0.29 19.43 -4.60
CA ASN A 93 0.60 18.03 -4.30
C ASN A 93 1.41 17.38 -5.43
N PHE A 94 1.04 17.63 -6.69
CA PHE A 94 1.79 17.17 -7.86
C PHE A 94 3.23 17.66 -7.84
N ARG A 95 3.46 18.97 -7.61
CA ARG A 95 4.80 19.54 -7.50
C ARG A 95 5.61 18.91 -6.37
N MET A 96 4.98 18.65 -5.22
CA MET A 96 5.62 17.94 -4.12
C MET A 96 6.06 16.54 -4.54
N GLN A 97 5.15 15.76 -5.14
CA GLN A 97 5.43 14.39 -5.62
C GLN A 97 6.56 14.36 -6.64
N GLU A 98 6.54 15.27 -7.62
CA GLU A 98 7.57 15.41 -8.64
C GLU A 98 8.94 15.76 -8.01
N SER A 99 8.97 16.72 -7.08
CA SER A 99 10.22 17.12 -6.39
C SER A 99 10.83 16.00 -5.54
N MET A 100 10.01 15.03 -5.12
CA MET A 100 10.45 13.82 -4.41
C MET A 100 10.82 12.66 -5.35
N GLY A 101 10.81 12.89 -6.66
CA GLY A 101 11.20 11.91 -7.68
C GLY A 101 10.12 10.88 -8.02
N VAL A 102 8.87 11.10 -7.60
CA VAL A 102 7.76 10.23 -8.01
C VAL A 102 7.46 10.48 -9.49
N PRO A 103 7.39 9.45 -10.35
CA PRO A 103 7.07 9.61 -11.77
C PRO A 103 5.56 9.87 -11.94
N VAL A 104 5.16 11.12 -11.75
CA VAL A 104 3.78 11.61 -11.90
C VAL A 104 3.59 12.38 -13.21
N THR A 105 2.36 12.41 -13.71
CA THR A 105 1.96 13.18 -14.90
C THR A 105 0.72 14.00 -14.55
N LEU A 106 0.80 15.31 -14.75
CA LEU A 106 -0.36 16.20 -14.73
C LEU A 106 -1.04 16.16 -16.10
N LEU A 107 -2.36 16.00 -16.11
CA LEU A 107 -3.18 15.90 -17.32
C LEU A 107 -4.28 16.95 -17.28
N ASN A 108 -4.41 17.71 -18.37
CA ASN A 108 -5.59 18.54 -18.59
C ASN A 108 -6.78 17.68 -19.10
N PRO A 109 -8.01 18.21 -19.15
CA PRO A 109 -9.19 17.43 -19.53
C PRO A 109 -9.13 16.81 -20.94
N THR A 110 -8.46 17.47 -21.88
CA THR A 110 -8.27 16.97 -23.25
C THR A 110 -7.32 15.77 -23.26
N GLU A 111 -6.19 15.88 -22.55
CA GLU A 111 -5.22 14.79 -22.41
C GLU A 111 -5.80 13.59 -21.65
N LEU A 112 -6.57 13.87 -20.59
CA LEU A 112 -7.29 12.87 -19.81
C LEU A 112 -8.26 12.08 -20.68
N SER A 113 -9.09 12.76 -21.48
CA SER A 113 -10.05 12.11 -22.39
C SER A 113 -9.36 11.26 -23.45
N ARG A 114 -8.25 11.75 -24.01
CA ARG A 114 -7.45 10.98 -24.98
C ARG A 114 -6.83 9.73 -24.36
N ARG A 115 -6.32 9.83 -23.13
CA ARG A 115 -5.62 8.72 -22.46
C ARG A 115 -6.57 7.70 -21.86
N PHE A 116 -7.70 8.16 -21.33
CA PHE A 116 -8.73 7.32 -20.71
C PHE A 116 -10.12 7.66 -21.26
N PRO A 117 -10.46 7.19 -22.48
CA PRO A 117 -11.72 7.54 -23.15
C PRO A 117 -13.00 7.12 -22.40
N SER A 118 -12.89 6.20 -21.44
CA SER A 118 -14.01 5.77 -20.59
C SER A 118 -14.29 6.73 -19.42
N VAL A 119 -13.40 7.68 -19.15
CA VAL A 119 -13.54 8.65 -18.06
C VAL A 119 -14.30 9.87 -18.56
N LYS A 120 -15.40 10.22 -17.89
CA LYS A 120 -16.11 11.49 -18.15
C LYS A 120 -15.25 12.66 -17.65
N THR A 121 -14.87 13.56 -18.55
CA THR A 121 -14.01 14.71 -18.22
C THR A 121 -14.77 16.01 -18.00
N THR A 122 -16.10 16.03 -18.19
CA THR A 122 -16.93 17.22 -17.93
C THR A 122 -16.85 17.60 -16.45
N GLY A 123 -16.41 18.83 -16.15
CA GLY A 123 -16.27 19.34 -14.78
C GLY A 123 -14.97 18.95 -14.08
N VAL A 124 -14.06 18.26 -14.77
CA VAL A 124 -12.69 18.00 -14.28
C VAL A 124 -11.82 19.20 -14.66
N ASP A 125 -11.09 19.75 -13.69
CA ASP A 125 -10.15 20.85 -13.93
C ASP A 125 -8.78 20.30 -14.38
N LEU A 126 -8.26 19.33 -13.64
CA LEU A 126 -7.01 18.62 -13.93
C LEU A 126 -7.04 17.21 -13.32
N ALA A 127 -6.09 16.39 -13.73
CA ALA A 127 -5.86 15.07 -13.14
C ALA A 127 -4.37 14.81 -12.92
N VAL A 128 -4.04 14.02 -11.90
CA VAL A 128 -2.68 13.58 -11.62
C VAL A 128 -2.64 12.06 -11.70
N LEU A 129 -1.74 11.54 -12.53
CA LEU A 129 -1.51 10.13 -12.76
C LEU A 129 -0.14 9.72 -12.24
N SER A 130 -0.08 8.61 -11.51
CA SER A 130 1.16 7.88 -11.23
C SER A 130 1.07 6.50 -11.88
N ASP A 131 1.70 6.30 -13.04
CA ASP A 131 1.62 5.04 -13.79
C ASP A 131 2.31 3.87 -13.08
N GLN A 132 3.25 4.18 -12.18
CA GLN A 132 4.08 3.19 -11.50
C GLN A 132 3.46 2.74 -10.17
N ASP A 133 2.38 3.38 -9.72
CA ASP A 133 1.56 2.90 -8.61
C ASP A 133 0.82 1.61 -8.99
N GLY A 134 0.13 0.98 -8.03
CA GLY A 134 -0.52 -0.29 -8.31
C GLY A 134 -1.44 -0.78 -7.21
N TRP A 135 -1.78 -2.06 -7.28
CA TRP A 135 -2.58 -2.73 -6.26
C TRP A 135 -2.20 -4.20 -6.11
N ILE A 136 -2.66 -4.78 -5.02
CA ILE A 136 -2.42 -6.16 -4.60
C ILE A 136 -3.72 -6.78 -4.09
N ASP A 137 -3.72 -8.09 -3.90
CA ASP A 137 -4.65 -8.77 -3.00
C ASP A 137 -4.17 -8.55 -1.54
N PRO A 138 -4.89 -7.74 -0.74
CA PRO A 138 -4.46 -7.42 0.61
C PRO A 138 -4.62 -8.59 1.58
N HIS A 139 -5.57 -9.50 1.34
CA HIS A 139 -5.71 -10.72 2.13
C HIS A 139 -4.54 -11.67 1.89
N ALA A 140 -4.13 -11.86 0.63
CA ALA A 140 -2.95 -12.63 0.29
C ALA A 140 -1.68 -12.04 0.93
N ALA A 141 -1.53 -10.71 0.92
CA ALA A 141 -0.41 -10.03 1.58
C ALA A 141 -0.42 -10.22 3.10
N LEU A 142 -1.57 -10.08 3.76
CA LEU A 142 -1.73 -10.35 5.18
C LEU A 142 -1.28 -11.78 5.53
N MET A 143 -1.76 -12.76 4.77
CA MET A 143 -1.42 -14.16 5.00
C MET A 143 0.06 -14.45 4.69
N GLY A 144 0.65 -13.77 3.71
CA GLY A 144 2.09 -13.82 3.44
C GLY A 144 2.92 -13.29 4.61
N PHE A 145 2.55 -12.14 5.17
CA PHE A 145 3.18 -11.59 6.37
C PHE A 145 3.07 -12.54 7.56
N ARG A 146 1.89 -13.09 7.83
CA ARG A 146 1.66 -14.02 8.94
C ARG A 146 2.58 -15.24 8.81
N ARG A 147 2.56 -15.92 7.66
CA ARG A 147 3.39 -17.13 7.43
C ARG A 147 4.87 -16.81 7.56
N LYS A 148 5.35 -15.74 6.94
CA LYS A 148 6.76 -15.37 6.97
C LYS A 148 7.22 -15.00 8.38
N ALA A 149 6.41 -14.27 9.13
CA ALA A 149 6.71 -13.92 10.52
C ALA A 149 6.85 -15.18 11.39
N ILE A 150 5.88 -16.11 11.32
CA ILE A 150 5.92 -17.38 12.05
C ILE A 150 7.16 -18.20 11.67
N ALA A 151 7.44 -18.34 10.38
CA ALA A 151 8.63 -19.04 9.90
C ALA A 151 9.96 -18.37 10.31
N SER A 152 9.93 -17.09 10.69
CA SER A 152 11.08 -16.34 11.21
C SER A 152 11.20 -16.38 12.74
N GLY A 153 10.33 -17.14 13.43
CA GLY A 153 10.38 -17.30 14.89
C GLY A 153 9.44 -16.38 15.68
N VAL A 154 8.51 -15.69 15.04
CA VAL A 154 7.44 -14.95 15.75
C VAL A 154 6.43 -15.93 16.33
N THR A 155 6.15 -15.84 17.62
CA THR A 155 5.05 -16.58 18.25
C THR A 155 3.73 -15.91 17.88
N TYR A 156 2.82 -16.67 17.28
CA TYR A 156 1.49 -16.20 16.91
C TYR A 156 0.45 -16.83 17.81
N GLN A 157 -0.38 -16.02 18.47
CA GLN A 157 -1.34 -16.50 19.47
C GLN A 157 -2.68 -15.79 19.34
N GLU A 158 -3.75 -16.54 19.54
CA GLU A 158 -5.10 -15.99 19.67
C GLU A 158 -5.27 -15.31 21.03
N ALA A 159 -5.73 -14.06 21.04
CA ALA A 159 -6.06 -13.35 22.27
C ALA A 159 -7.10 -12.25 22.02
N GLU A 160 -8.11 -12.20 22.87
CA GLU A 160 -9.18 -11.21 22.82
C GLU A 160 -8.91 -10.00 23.74
N GLU A 161 -8.33 -10.24 24.91
CA GLU A 161 -7.98 -9.20 25.88
C GLU A 161 -6.52 -9.34 26.32
N ILE A 162 -5.85 -8.19 26.47
CA ILE A 162 -4.51 -8.10 27.02
C ILE A 162 -4.54 -7.05 28.12
N ARG A 163 -4.01 -7.40 29.29
CA ARG A 163 -3.78 -6.46 30.38
C ARG A 163 -2.29 -6.31 30.59
N LEU A 164 -1.82 -5.07 30.53
CA LEU A 164 -0.46 -4.74 30.92
C LEU A 164 -0.47 -4.51 32.43
N GLU A 165 0.19 -5.38 33.17
CA GLU A 165 0.47 -5.15 34.59
C GLU A 165 1.58 -4.10 34.70
N LYS A 166 1.41 -3.15 35.62
CA LYS A 166 2.40 -2.11 35.91
C LYS A 166 3.41 -2.59 36.94
#